data_AF-A0A3N4KIW1-F1
#
_entry.id   AF-A0A3N4KIW1-F1
#
_cell.length_a   1.000
_cell.length_b   1.000
_cell.length_c   1.000
_cell.angle_alpha   90.00
_cell.angle_beta   90.00
_cell.angle_gamma   90.00
#
_symmetry.space_group_name_H-M   'P 1'
#
loop_
_entity.id
_entity.type
_entity.pdbx_description
1 polymer ?
#
loop_
_entity_poly.entity_id
_entity_poly.type
_entity_poly.pdbx_seq_one_letter_code
_entity_poly.pdbx_strand_id
1 'polypeptide(L)'
;MKSISLLILGLSASLSAAAVPPPGADGKYTISAPGIRAQFIPFAAAITNLFVLDKNGIERDIILGHDSPSDYSADPGTHMGAIPGRYANRIGNAQFTLDGVTYHTPQNDGSNTLHSGPNGWGNRTFEVVAVSDNSITFGIHDPAFSTGMPGSIDANVTYTLTEKTWKIKIHALSPEARTPLMLTQHTYWNLDAFANPETDLIWNHTYYTPYSKRLLAPDPNMVPTGEITTIPQGDINDFWSAPKQLGTNLLTPGWVGNCGTGSGCEGYNNCWLVDKSPRIAKPVATLSSDWSGIKMEIYTGQAAVQLYSCYWMPGTTPIKSTQGGEGAAGNGLIKSGGCVALEAQDWNDGINHPEWGRNQFYGPGDDYNWEATYKFGLL
;
A
#
# COMPACT_ATOMS: atom_id res chain seq x y z
N MET A 1 29.86 46.75 49.30
CA MET A 1 28.87 46.16 48.38
C MET A 1 29.54 44.98 47.68
N LYS A 2 29.28 43.74 48.13
CA LYS A 2 29.80 42.51 47.52
C LYS A 2 28.69 41.94 46.64
N SER A 3 28.95 41.84 45.34
CA SER A 3 28.01 41.29 44.36
C SER A 3 28.06 39.77 44.44
N ILE A 4 26.92 39.14 44.67
CA ILE A 4 26.74 37.67 44.66
C ILE A 4 26.28 37.30 43.25
N SER A 5 27.15 36.64 42.48
CA SER A 5 26.78 36.00 41.22
C SER A 5 26.05 34.70 41.51
N LEU A 6 24.75 34.66 41.20
CA LEU A 6 23.93 33.45 41.28
C LEU A 6 24.16 32.62 40.01
N LEU A 7 24.81 31.48 40.15
CA LEU A 7 24.98 30.49 39.09
C LEU A 7 23.66 29.71 38.95
N ILE A 8 22.92 29.95 37.88
CA ILE A 8 21.72 29.17 37.54
C ILE A 8 22.19 27.90 36.82
N LEU A 9 22.23 26.76 37.52
CA LEU A 9 22.32 25.46 36.88
C LEU A 9 20.97 25.15 36.22
N GLY A 10 20.94 25.19 34.88
CA GLY A 10 19.82 24.64 34.12
C GLY A 10 19.81 23.12 34.25
N LEU A 11 18.80 22.55 34.92
CA LEU A 11 18.50 21.13 34.78
C LEU A 11 17.92 20.91 33.38
N SER A 12 18.72 20.30 32.50
CA SER A 12 18.20 19.65 31.30
C SER A 12 17.43 18.40 31.73
N ALA A 13 16.10 18.48 31.75
CA ALA A 13 15.26 17.31 31.89
C ALA A 13 15.37 16.49 30.60
N SER A 14 16.20 15.46 30.61
CA SER A 14 16.14 14.40 29.61
C SER A 14 14.81 13.68 29.79
N LEU A 15 13.84 13.93 28.91
CA LEU A 15 12.70 13.02 28.76
C LEU A 15 13.28 11.67 28.34
N SER A 16 13.32 10.71 29.26
CA SER A 16 13.49 9.30 28.91
C SER A 16 12.36 8.97 27.95
N ALA A 17 12.69 8.69 26.68
CA ALA A 17 11.74 8.04 25.79
C ALA A 17 11.23 6.78 26.52
N ALA A 18 9.91 6.64 26.64
CA ALA A 18 9.34 5.42 27.21
C ALA A 18 9.84 4.24 26.36
N ALA A 19 10.31 3.17 27.02
CA ALA A 19 10.77 1.99 26.31
C ALA A 19 9.63 1.42 25.46
N VAL A 20 9.92 1.09 24.20
CA VAL A 20 8.97 0.42 23.31
C VAL A 20 8.63 -0.94 23.91
N PRO A 21 7.34 -1.26 24.13
CA PRO A 21 6.96 -2.57 24.66
C PRO A 21 7.33 -3.68 23.67
N PRO A 22 7.62 -4.90 24.13
CA PRO A 22 7.82 -6.02 23.21
C PRO A 22 6.51 -6.36 22.46
N PRO A 23 6.58 -7.06 21.31
CA PRO A 23 5.39 -7.56 20.65
C PRO A 23 4.65 -8.60 21.50
N GLY A 24 3.43 -8.93 21.11
CA GLY A 24 2.64 -10.01 21.71
C GLY A 24 3.30 -11.39 21.57
N ALA A 25 2.70 -12.40 22.19
CA ALA A 25 3.20 -13.78 22.15
C ALA A 25 3.22 -14.40 20.73
N ASP A 26 2.41 -13.85 19.82
CA ASP A 26 2.38 -14.17 18.39
C ASP A 26 3.48 -13.45 17.58
N GLY A 27 4.32 -12.64 18.25
CA GLY A 27 5.37 -11.85 17.62
C GLY A 27 4.87 -10.61 16.89
N LYS A 28 3.61 -10.20 17.10
CA LYS A 28 2.99 -9.04 16.45
C LYS A 28 2.69 -7.90 17.43
N TYR A 29 2.75 -6.67 16.95
CA TYR A 29 2.29 -5.50 17.69
C TYR A 29 0.82 -5.27 17.41
N THR A 30 -0.02 -5.17 18.44
CA THR A 30 -1.45 -4.93 18.29
C THR A 30 -1.82 -3.53 18.75
N ILE A 31 -2.58 -2.81 17.92
CA ILE A 31 -3.22 -1.54 18.29
C ILE A 31 -4.72 -1.63 18.00
N SER A 32 -5.53 -0.85 18.71
CA SER A 32 -6.99 -0.89 18.61
C SER A 32 -7.65 0.48 18.83
N ALA A 33 -8.87 0.59 18.31
CA ALA A 33 -9.80 1.67 18.59
C ALA A 33 -11.24 1.12 18.49
N PRO A 34 -12.29 1.87 18.87
CA PRO A 34 -13.66 1.37 18.77
C PRO A 34 -14.01 0.85 17.37
N GLY A 35 -14.41 -0.42 17.28
CA GLY A 35 -14.82 -1.09 16.04
C GLY A 35 -13.69 -1.43 15.05
N ILE A 36 -12.42 -1.31 15.45
CA ILE A 36 -11.28 -1.64 14.59
C ILE A 36 -10.05 -2.07 15.39
N ARG A 37 -9.36 -3.11 14.94
CA ARG A 37 -8.10 -3.58 15.54
C ARG A 37 -7.15 -4.02 14.45
N ALA A 38 -5.86 -3.74 14.62
CA ALA A 38 -4.86 -4.10 13.63
C ALA A 38 -3.61 -4.67 14.29
N GLN A 39 -2.90 -5.52 13.54
CA GLN A 39 -1.63 -6.10 13.96
C GLN A 39 -0.53 -5.75 12.96
N PHE A 40 0.68 -5.59 13.46
CA PHE A 40 1.84 -5.14 12.69
C PHE A 40 3.10 -5.90 13.07
N ILE A 41 4.06 -5.95 12.14
CA ILE A 41 5.41 -6.45 12.40
C ILE A 41 6.46 -5.45 11.93
N PRO A 42 7.68 -5.45 12.50
CA PRO A 42 8.75 -4.55 12.07
C PRO A 42 9.27 -4.85 10.66
N PHE A 43 9.22 -6.11 10.22
CA PHE A 43 9.58 -6.46 8.85
C PHE A 43 8.66 -5.75 7.86
N ALA A 44 9.25 -4.99 6.95
CA ALA A 44 8.58 -4.15 5.95
C ALA A 44 7.60 -3.10 6.51
N ALA A 45 7.69 -2.80 7.82
CA ALA A 45 6.67 -2.05 8.55
C ALA A 45 5.24 -2.59 8.28
N ALA A 46 5.09 -3.91 8.11
CA ALA A 46 3.91 -4.49 7.52
C ALA A 46 2.70 -4.50 8.46
N ILE A 47 1.51 -4.22 7.93
CA ILE A 47 0.24 -4.57 8.56
C ILE A 47 -0.08 -6.04 8.27
N THR A 48 -0.29 -6.84 9.31
CA THR A 48 -0.50 -8.28 9.18
C THR A 48 -1.96 -8.70 9.27
N ASN A 49 -2.76 -7.93 10.03
CA ASN A 49 -4.17 -8.21 10.26
C ASN A 49 -4.93 -6.89 10.41
N LEU A 50 -6.17 -6.85 9.94
CA LEU A 50 -7.07 -5.70 10.11
C LEU A 50 -8.49 -6.20 10.31
N PHE A 51 -8.96 -6.05 11.54
CA PHE A 51 -10.24 -6.55 12.00
C PHE A 51 -11.29 -5.44 12.04
N VAL A 52 -12.44 -5.68 11.41
CA VAL A 52 -13.62 -4.81 11.44
C VAL A 52 -14.89 -5.65 11.60
N LEU A 53 -16.01 -5.05 12.00
CA LEU A 53 -17.28 -5.75 12.15
C LEU A 53 -18.06 -5.79 10.84
N ASP A 54 -18.60 -6.96 10.49
CA ASP A 54 -19.55 -7.15 9.40
C ASP A 54 -20.99 -6.75 9.81
N LYS A 55 -21.94 -6.83 8.88
CA LYS A 55 -23.34 -6.44 9.10
C LYS A 55 -24.08 -7.28 10.16
N ASN A 56 -23.53 -8.44 10.52
CA ASN A 56 -24.05 -9.32 11.56
C ASN A 56 -23.33 -9.11 12.90
N GLY A 57 -22.39 -8.16 12.98
CA GLY A 57 -21.58 -7.92 14.17
C GLY A 57 -20.45 -8.93 14.37
N ILE A 58 -20.11 -9.72 13.35
CA ILE A 58 -18.98 -10.66 13.41
C ILE A 58 -17.71 -9.91 13.03
N GLU A 59 -16.65 -10.08 13.82
CA GLU A 59 -15.33 -9.51 13.51
C GLU A 59 -14.67 -10.30 12.36
N ARG A 60 -14.18 -9.59 11.34
CA ARG A 60 -13.58 -10.13 10.11
C ARG A 60 -12.19 -9.55 9.90
N ASP A 61 -11.20 -10.41 9.66
CA ASP A 61 -9.88 -10.00 9.19
C ASP A 61 -9.90 -9.78 7.68
N ILE A 62 -10.05 -8.53 7.25
CA ILE A 62 -10.37 -8.18 5.85
C ILE A 62 -9.15 -7.99 4.94
N ILE A 63 -7.94 -8.31 5.43
CA ILE A 63 -6.70 -8.21 4.66
C ILE A 63 -5.96 -9.54 4.63
N LEU A 64 -5.24 -9.81 3.55
CA LEU A 64 -4.35 -10.98 3.49
C LEU A 64 -3.08 -10.73 4.31
N GLY A 65 -2.36 -11.81 4.60
CA GLY A 65 -1.08 -11.81 5.29
C GLY A 65 -0.71 -13.23 5.70
N HIS A 66 0.29 -13.36 6.56
CA HIS A 66 0.67 -14.62 7.18
C HIS A 66 0.34 -14.64 8.68
N ASP A 67 0.09 -15.84 9.20
CA ASP A 67 -0.07 -16.07 10.64
C ASP A 67 1.24 -15.80 11.38
N SER A 68 2.37 -16.32 10.89
CA SER A 68 3.69 -16.13 11.50
C SER A 68 4.44 -14.92 10.94
N PRO A 69 5.05 -14.07 11.80
CA PRO A 69 5.97 -13.02 11.35
C PRO A 69 7.15 -13.52 10.51
N SER A 70 7.64 -14.75 10.74
CA SER A 70 8.76 -15.31 9.97
C SER A 70 8.45 -15.47 8.49
N ASP A 71 7.19 -15.73 8.15
CA ASP A 71 6.77 -16.10 6.80
C ASP A 71 6.81 -14.91 5.85
N TYR A 72 6.65 -13.68 6.37
CA TYR A 72 6.81 -12.45 5.59
C TYR A 72 8.22 -12.32 4.99
N SER A 73 9.24 -12.75 5.74
CA SER A 73 10.63 -12.74 5.24
C SER A 73 10.94 -13.90 4.30
N ALA A 74 10.14 -14.97 4.34
CA ALA A 74 10.26 -16.13 3.45
C ALA A 74 9.47 -15.94 2.14
N ASP A 75 8.45 -15.09 2.14
CA ASP A 75 7.66 -14.68 0.98
C ASP A 75 7.73 -13.16 0.71
N PRO A 76 8.94 -12.59 0.51
CA PRO A 76 9.08 -11.15 0.31
C PRO A 76 8.44 -10.65 -1.00
N GLY A 77 8.29 -11.54 -1.99
CA GLY A 77 7.82 -11.19 -3.34
C GLY A 77 6.34 -10.80 -3.40
N THR A 78 5.51 -11.23 -2.45
CA THR A 78 4.09 -10.84 -2.41
C THR A 78 3.86 -9.46 -1.82
N HIS A 79 4.82 -8.92 -1.05
CA HIS A 79 4.70 -7.63 -0.36
C HIS A 79 3.41 -7.48 0.47
N MET A 80 2.90 -8.58 1.06
CA MET A 80 1.64 -8.54 1.81
C MET A 80 1.69 -7.53 2.95
N GLY A 81 0.90 -6.45 2.83
CA GLY A 81 0.78 -5.43 3.86
C GLY A 81 2.03 -4.57 4.06
N ALA A 82 3.04 -4.69 3.19
CA ALA A 82 4.32 -4.00 3.29
C ALA A 82 4.25 -2.53 2.84
N ILE A 83 5.28 -1.76 3.22
CA ILE A 83 5.63 -0.48 2.60
C ILE A 83 6.71 -0.73 1.54
N PRO A 84 6.38 -0.87 0.26
CA PRO A 84 7.38 -0.93 -0.79
C PRO A 84 8.06 0.43 -0.96
N GLY A 85 9.38 0.41 -1.10
CA GLY A 85 10.19 1.62 -1.17
C GLY A 85 11.64 1.32 -1.52
N ARG A 86 12.45 2.33 -1.81
CA ARG A 86 12.10 3.76 -1.80
C ARG A 86 11.28 4.26 -3.01
N TYR A 87 11.13 3.43 -4.04
CA TYR A 87 10.27 3.66 -5.21
C TYR A 87 9.36 2.45 -5.43
N ALA A 88 8.05 2.66 -5.28
CA ALA A 88 6.99 1.69 -5.48
C ALA A 88 6.74 1.44 -6.97
N ASN A 89 6.08 0.34 -7.29
CA ASN A 89 5.78 -0.08 -8.65
C ASN A 89 7.05 -0.14 -9.53
N ARG A 90 6.90 0.02 -10.85
CA ARG A 90 7.97 -0.20 -11.82
C ARG A 90 8.79 1.05 -12.13
N ILE A 91 10.08 0.83 -12.33
CA ILE A 91 11.01 1.72 -13.02
C ILE A 91 11.38 1.06 -14.36
N GLY A 92 11.03 1.71 -15.45
CA GLY A 92 11.26 1.23 -16.81
C GLY A 92 12.75 1.01 -17.08
N ASN A 93 13.08 -0.16 -17.65
CA ASN A 93 14.45 -0.57 -17.99
C ASN A 93 15.44 -0.56 -16.80
N ALA A 94 14.94 -0.52 -15.56
CA ALA A 94 15.73 -0.45 -14.34
C ALA A 94 16.77 0.68 -14.37
N GLN A 95 16.38 1.84 -14.89
CA GLN A 95 17.22 3.03 -14.94
C GLN A 95 16.39 4.30 -14.88
N PHE A 96 17.04 5.40 -14.49
CA PHE A 96 16.49 6.75 -14.57
C PHE A 96 17.61 7.77 -14.72
N THR A 97 17.26 8.99 -15.12
CA THR A 97 18.21 10.10 -15.25
C THR A 97 17.92 11.18 -14.22
N LEU A 98 18.93 11.59 -13.47
CA LEU A 98 18.88 12.72 -12.54
C LEU A 98 20.07 13.63 -12.80
N ASP A 99 19.81 14.92 -13.02
CA ASP A 99 20.83 15.96 -13.28
C ASP A 99 21.84 15.57 -14.39
N GLY A 100 21.35 14.89 -15.43
CA GLY A 100 22.15 14.44 -16.57
C GLY A 100 22.95 13.15 -16.35
N VAL A 101 22.84 12.53 -15.17
CA VAL A 101 23.47 11.24 -14.84
C VAL A 101 22.44 10.12 -14.90
N THR A 102 22.73 9.07 -15.66
CA THR A 102 21.93 7.84 -15.67
C THR A 102 22.34 6.94 -14.50
N TYR A 103 21.36 6.58 -13.68
CA TYR A 103 21.48 5.63 -12.59
C TYR A 103 20.81 4.32 -12.98
N HIS A 104 21.35 3.21 -12.49
CA HIS A 104 20.80 1.88 -12.69
C HIS A 104 20.31 1.30 -11.37
N THR A 105 19.17 0.63 -11.42
CA THR A 105 18.51 -0.02 -10.29
C THR A 105 18.47 -1.55 -10.52
N PRO A 106 18.19 -2.37 -9.49
CA PRO A 106 18.17 -3.83 -9.65
C PRO A 106 17.10 -4.29 -10.66
N GLN A 107 17.47 -5.17 -11.58
CA GLN A 107 16.51 -5.84 -12.47
C GLN A 107 15.92 -7.05 -11.74
N ASN A 108 14.72 -6.90 -11.20
CA ASN A 108 14.00 -7.96 -10.48
C ASN A 108 12.64 -8.31 -11.09
N ASP A 109 12.26 -7.62 -12.17
CA ASP A 109 11.02 -7.89 -12.91
C ASP A 109 11.29 -7.75 -14.41
N GLY A 110 11.86 -8.80 -15.01
CA GLY A 110 12.39 -8.76 -16.37
C GLY A 110 13.52 -7.73 -16.50
N SER A 111 13.40 -6.80 -17.46
CA SER A 111 14.34 -5.69 -17.65
C SER A 111 14.09 -4.51 -16.70
N ASN A 112 13.05 -4.57 -15.87
CA ASN A 112 12.59 -3.47 -15.02
C ASN A 112 12.96 -3.69 -13.56
N THR A 113 12.85 -2.62 -12.78
CA THR A 113 12.85 -2.70 -11.32
C THR A 113 11.42 -2.63 -10.82
N LEU A 114 11.00 -3.56 -9.96
CA LEU A 114 9.71 -3.54 -9.27
C LEU A 114 9.94 -3.36 -7.77
N HIS A 115 9.25 -2.38 -7.17
CA HIS A 115 9.30 -2.08 -5.74
C HIS A 115 10.73 -1.93 -5.19
N SER A 116 11.61 -1.29 -5.98
CA SER A 116 13.04 -1.07 -5.68
C SER A 116 13.91 -2.33 -5.54
N GLY A 117 13.40 -3.49 -5.93
CA GLY A 117 14.20 -4.70 -6.01
C GLY A 117 14.38 -5.45 -4.69
N PRO A 118 15.30 -6.43 -4.64
CA PRO A 118 15.43 -7.35 -3.52
C PRO A 118 15.85 -6.69 -2.20
N ASN A 119 16.48 -5.51 -2.25
CA ASN A 119 16.84 -4.72 -1.08
C ASN A 119 15.89 -3.52 -0.82
N GLY A 120 14.72 -3.53 -1.46
CA GLY A 120 13.66 -2.55 -1.21
C GLY A 120 13.11 -2.63 0.22
N TRP A 121 12.39 -1.60 0.64
CA TRP A 121 11.85 -1.49 2.00
C TRP A 121 10.88 -2.62 2.34
N GLY A 122 10.19 -3.16 1.34
CA GLY A 122 9.32 -4.33 1.47
C GLY A 122 10.04 -5.60 1.95
N ASN A 123 11.37 -5.62 1.96
CA ASN A 123 12.20 -6.78 2.32
C ASN A 123 13.14 -6.48 3.50
N ARG A 124 12.92 -5.37 4.22
CA ARG A 124 13.82 -4.89 5.27
C ARG A 124 13.08 -4.73 6.59
N THR A 125 13.79 -4.97 7.68
CA THR A 125 13.26 -4.73 9.02
C THR A 125 13.40 -3.25 9.38
N PHE A 126 12.28 -2.64 9.76
CA PHE A 126 12.23 -1.29 10.31
C PHE A 126 12.44 -1.36 11.82
N GLU A 127 12.93 -0.27 12.41
CA GLU A 127 12.93 -0.08 13.85
C GLU A 127 11.52 0.28 14.32
N VAL A 128 11.08 -0.25 15.47
CA VAL A 128 9.85 0.24 16.12
C VAL A 128 10.23 1.45 16.96
N VAL A 129 9.79 2.63 16.53
CA VAL A 129 10.17 3.91 17.15
C VAL A 129 9.24 4.26 18.31
N ALA A 130 7.93 4.00 18.16
CA ALA A 130 6.94 4.30 19.18
C ALA A 130 5.71 3.39 19.06
N VAL A 131 5.10 3.06 20.20
CA VAL A 131 3.84 2.30 20.28
C VAL A 131 2.96 2.90 21.37
N SER A 132 1.66 2.95 21.10
CA SER A 132 0.59 3.31 22.03
C SER A 132 -0.63 2.41 21.75
N ASP A 133 -1.71 2.54 22.52
CA ASP A 133 -2.91 1.70 22.37
C ASP A 133 -3.52 1.75 20.96
N ASN A 134 -3.40 2.88 20.26
CA ASN A 134 -4.03 3.10 18.97
C ASN A 134 -3.06 3.60 17.87
N SER A 135 -1.76 3.59 18.10
CA SER A 135 -0.78 4.08 17.12
C SER A 135 0.56 3.37 17.24
N ILE A 136 1.20 3.11 16.10
CA ILE A 136 2.55 2.56 16.02
C ILE A 136 3.35 3.31 14.94
N THR A 137 4.62 3.61 15.22
CA THR A 137 5.55 4.25 14.28
C THR A 137 6.76 3.36 14.06
N PHE A 138 7.08 3.12 12.78
CA PHE A 138 8.27 2.42 12.33
C PHE A 138 9.24 3.40 11.67
N GLY A 139 10.53 3.21 11.89
CA GLY A 139 11.60 4.03 11.33
C GLY A 139 12.56 3.20 10.46
N ILE A 140 13.08 3.79 9.39
CA ILE A 140 14.14 3.20 8.58
C ILE A 140 15.16 4.26 8.17
N HIS A 141 16.43 3.89 8.28
CA HIS A 141 17.52 4.56 7.58
C HIS A 141 17.86 3.74 6.33
N ASP A 142 17.70 4.33 5.17
CA ASP A 142 18.03 3.75 3.88
C ASP A 142 19.28 4.42 3.29
N PRO A 143 20.46 3.78 3.38
CA PRO A 143 21.71 4.43 2.96
C PRO A 143 21.74 4.68 1.45
N ALA A 144 22.60 5.60 1.01
CA ALA A 144 22.80 5.86 -0.41
C ALA A 144 23.17 4.58 -1.18
N PHE A 145 22.61 4.43 -2.38
CA PHE A 145 22.84 3.32 -3.31
C PHE A 145 22.42 1.93 -2.84
N SER A 146 21.65 1.80 -1.75
CA SER A 146 21.12 0.52 -1.29
C SER A 146 20.31 -0.24 -2.36
N THR A 147 19.65 0.49 -3.25
CA THR A 147 18.87 0.00 -4.39
C THR A 147 19.34 0.64 -5.70
N GLY A 148 20.60 1.08 -5.77
CA GLY A 148 21.16 1.78 -6.94
C GLY A 148 20.78 3.26 -7.07
N MET A 149 20.01 3.80 -6.13
CA MET A 149 19.56 5.20 -6.11
C MET A 149 20.46 6.07 -5.22
N PRO A 150 20.84 7.30 -5.64
CA PRO A 150 21.74 8.15 -4.86
C PRO A 150 21.06 8.71 -3.61
N GLY A 151 21.84 9.23 -2.66
CA GLY A 151 21.34 9.88 -1.43
C GLY A 151 20.80 8.90 -0.39
N SER A 152 21.07 9.16 0.89
CA SER A 152 20.41 8.45 1.99
C SER A 152 18.98 8.95 2.18
N ILE A 153 18.15 8.14 2.83
CA ILE A 153 16.79 8.49 3.22
C ILE A 153 16.56 8.11 4.68
N ASP A 154 16.03 9.03 5.46
CA ASP A 154 15.47 8.74 6.77
C ASP A 154 13.94 8.84 6.65
N ALA A 155 13.24 7.77 7.01
CA ALA A 155 11.79 7.72 6.87
C ALA A 155 11.09 7.13 8.10
N ASN A 156 9.89 7.63 8.36
CA ASN A 156 8.98 7.13 9.38
C ASN A 156 7.62 6.77 8.77
N VAL A 157 7.10 5.61 9.13
CA VAL A 157 5.77 5.12 8.80
C VAL A 157 4.95 5.07 10.08
N THR A 158 3.89 5.87 10.17
CA THR A 158 3.01 5.91 11.34
C THR A 158 1.63 5.39 10.95
N TYR A 159 1.17 4.38 11.66
CA TYR A 159 -0.18 3.85 11.59
C TYR A 159 -0.97 4.29 12.82
N THR A 160 -2.18 4.80 12.62
CA THR A 160 -3.06 5.23 13.70
C THR A 160 -4.47 4.72 13.48
N LEU A 161 -5.07 4.18 14.54
CA LEU A 161 -6.48 3.80 14.59
C LEU A 161 -7.29 4.84 15.36
N THR A 162 -8.44 5.18 14.80
CA THR A 162 -9.54 5.89 15.48
C THR A 162 -10.82 5.10 15.23
N GLU A 163 -11.96 5.53 15.76
CA GLU A 163 -13.22 4.78 15.59
C GLU A 163 -13.47 4.40 14.12
N LYS A 164 -13.49 3.08 13.85
CA LYS A 164 -13.66 2.47 12.52
C LYS A 164 -12.80 3.08 11.41
N THR A 165 -11.63 3.62 11.75
CA THR A 165 -10.80 4.39 10.82
C THR A 165 -9.34 4.05 11.00
N TRP A 166 -8.68 3.67 9.91
CA TRP A 166 -7.24 3.45 9.85
C TRP A 166 -6.57 4.57 9.07
N LYS A 167 -5.55 5.20 9.66
CA LYS A 167 -4.77 6.27 9.06
C LYS A 167 -3.33 5.84 8.93
N ILE A 168 -2.71 6.24 7.83
CA ILE A 168 -1.31 5.98 7.55
C ILE A 168 -0.66 7.30 7.16
N LYS A 169 0.51 7.58 7.73
CA LYS A 169 1.37 8.69 7.35
C LYS A 169 2.77 8.18 7.15
N ILE A 170 3.36 8.49 6.00
CA ILE A 170 4.76 8.23 5.71
C ILE A 170 5.44 9.58 5.50
N HIS A 171 6.48 9.84 6.28
CA HIS A 171 7.32 11.02 6.16
C HIS A 171 8.74 10.57 5.85
N ALA A 172 9.38 11.18 4.85
CA ALA A 172 10.75 10.85 4.47
C ALA A 172 11.55 12.11 4.12
N LEU A 173 12.83 12.07 4.42
CA LEU A 173 13.80 13.12 4.13
C LEU A 173 15.01 12.52 3.43
N SER A 174 15.56 13.22 2.43
CA SER A 174 16.86 12.89 1.85
C SER A 174 17.88 13.98 2.20
N PRO A 175 18.62 13.83 3.31
CA PRO A 175 19.42 14.92 3.86
C PRO A 175 20.69 15.23 3.06
N GLU A 176 21.16 14.29 2.24
CA GLU A 176 22.47 14.37 1.58
C GLU A 176 22.41 14.77 0.11
N ALA A 177 21.41 14.29 -0.64
CA ALA A 177 21.34 14.46 -2.09
C ALA A 177 19.90 14.32 -2.60
N ARG A 178 19.64 14.76 -3.84
CA ARG A 178 18.37 14.46 -4.51
C ARG A 178 18.28 12.96 -4.82
N THR A 179 17.12 12.37 -4.56
CA THR A 179 16.86 10.94 -4.77
C THR A 179 15.41 10.71 -5.20
N PRO A 180 15.12 9.67 -6.02
CA PRO A 180 13.74 9.32 -6.32
C PRO A 180 13.00 8.77 -5.09
N LEU A 181 11.76 9.22 -4.89
CA LEU A 181 10.89 8.77 -3.80
C LEU A 181 9.45 8.67 -4.29
N MET A 182 8.89 7.46 -4.20
CA MET A 182 7.47 7.19 -4.43
C MET A 182 7.08 5.99 -3.58
N LEU A 183 6.21 6.19 -2.58
CA LEU A 183 5.86 5.17 -1.61
C LEU A 183 4.37 4.84 -1.68
N THR A 184 3.99 3.72 -1.09
CA THR A 184 2.59 3.29 -0.94
C THR A 184 2.44 2.29 0.21
N GLN A 185 1.21 1.83 0.42
CA GLN A 185 0.85 0.72 1.30
C GLN A 185 0.33 -0.43 0.45
N HIS A 186 1.02 -1.58 0.46
CA HIS A 186 0.69 -2.73 -0.37
C HIS A 186 -0.27 -3.72 0.32
N THR A 187 -1.43 -3.23 0.75
CA THR A 187 -2.46 -4.05 1.40
C THR A 187 -3.35 -4.75 0.38
N TYR A 188 -3.53 -6.07 0.55
CA TYR A 188 -4.46 -6.88 -0.21
C TYR A 188 -5.77 -7.06 0.57
N TRP A 189 -6.88 -6.68 -0.05
CA TRP A 189 -8.21 -6.64 0.54
C TRP A 189 -9.06 -7.82 0.09
N ASN A 190 -9.79 -8.42 1.03
CA ASN A 190 -10.96 -9.27 0.80
C ASN A 190 -11.96 -8.96 1.91
N LEU A 191 -13.02 -8.19 1.59
CA LEU A 191 -13.99 -7.71 2.57
C LEU A 191 -14.94 -8.81 3.08
N ASP A 192 -14.91 -9.99 2.48
CA ASP A 192 -15.60 -11.18 2.97
C ASP A 192 -14.72 -12.02 3.88
N ALA A 193 -13.44 -11.66 4.04
CA ALA A 193 -12.43 -12.42 4.78
C ALA A 193 -12.42 -13.91 4.41
N PHE A 194 -12.65 -14.22 3.12
CA PHE A 194 -12.78 -15.60 2.60
C PHE A 194 -13.90 -16.43 3.23
N ALA A 195 -14.83 -15.82 3.97
CA ALA A 195 -15.87 -16.54 4.72
C ALA A 195 -17.20 -16.67 3.96
N ASN A 196 -17.29 -16.11 2.75
CA ASN A 196 -18.48 -16.19 1.92
C ASN A 196 -18.68 -17.63 1.39
N PRO A 197 -19.84 -18.26 1.63
CA PRO A 197 -20.10 -19.64 1.20
C PRO A 197 -20.33 -19.78 -0.31
N GLU A 198 -20.56 -18.67 -1.02
CA GLU A 198 -20.79 -18.68 -2.48
C GLU A 198 -19.48 -18.56 -3.27
N THR A 199 -18.48 -17.88 -2.72
CA THR A 199 -17.19 -17.66 -3.40
C THR A 199 -16.08 -17.24 -2.43
N ASP A 200 -14.85 -17.64 -2.74
CA ASP A 200 -13.62 -17.15 -2.10
C ASP A 200 -12.95 -15.99 -2.88
N LEU A 201 -13.62 -15.49 -3.93
CA LEU A 201 -13.11 -14.47 -4.86
C LEU A 201 -13.74 -13.09 -4.64
N ILE A 202 -13.04 -12.04 -5.03
CA ILE A 202 -13.46 -10.63 -4.90
C ILE A 202 -14.38 -10.13 -6.03
N TRP A 203 -14.77 -10.99 -6.96
CA TRP A 203 -15.50 -10.56 -8.16
C TRP A 203 -16.89 -9.99 -7.89
N ASN A 204 -17.49 -10.34 -6.75
CA ASN A 204 -18.74 -9.78 -6.25
C ASN A 204 -18.55 -8.46 -5.46
N HIS A 205 -17.31 -8.02 -5.22
CA HIS A 205 -17.05 -6.75 -4.53
C HIS A 205 -17.31 -5.59 -5.49
N THR A 206 -17.96 -4.53 -4.98
CA THR A 206 -18.27 -3.31 -5.72
C THR A 206 -17.20 -2.25 -5.46
N TYR A 207 -16.58 -1.78 -6.53
CA TYR A 207 -15.56 -0.75 -6.53
C TYR A 207 -16.05 0.54 -7.22
N TYR A 208 -15.63 1.70 -6.70
CA TYR A 208 -15.96 3.01 -7.27
C TYR A 208 -14.82 4.00 -7.08
N THR A 209 -14.36 4.67 -8.14
CA THR A 209 -13.33 5.72 -8.10
C THR A 209 -13.73 6.94 -8.96
N PRO A 210 -14.60 7.83 -8.44
CA PRO A 210 -15.27 8.88 -9.23
C PRO A 210 -14.34 9.90 -9.89
N TYR A 211 -13.13 10.05 -9.37
CA TYR A 211 -12.14 11.02 -9.83
C TYR A 211 -11.16 10.43 -10.83
N SER A 212 -11.30 9.15 -11.20
CA SER A 212 -10.27 8.46 -11.98
C SER A 212 -10.76 8.08 -13.37
N LYS A 213 -10.92 9.11 -14.22
CA LYS A 213 -11.35 8.93 -15.61
C LYS A 213 -10.23 8.55 -16.55
N ARG A 214 -8.99 8.60 -16.10
CA ARG A 214 -7.80 8.35 -16.91
C ARG A 214 -6.94 7.26 -16.29
N LEU A 215 -6.21 6.54 -17.13
CA LEU A 215 -5.19 5.58 -16.70
C LEU A 215 -3.88 5.80 -17.45
N LEU A 216 -2.77 5.37 -16.85
CA LEU A 216 -1.50 5.23 -17.56
C LEU A 216 -1.55 3.96 -18.39
N ALA A 217 -1.40 4.07 -19.72
CA ALA A 217 -1.40 2.90 -20.59
C ALA A 217 -0.14 2.06 -20.32
N PRO A 218 -0.28 0.80 -19.89
CA PRO A 218 0.86 -0.07 -19.69
C PRO A 218 1.32 -0.74 -21.00
N ASP A 219 2.61 -1.01 -21.09
CA ASP A 219 3.18 -1.98 -22.02
C ASP A 219 2.88 -3.43 -21.57
N PRO A 220 3.26 -4.46 -22.34
CA PRO A 220 3.07 -5.86 -21.94
C PRO A 220 3.77 -6.27 -20.63
N ASN A 221 4.76 -5.51 -20.17
CA ASN A 221 5.49 -5.72 -18.92
C ASN A 221 4.97 -4.83 -17.78
N MET A 222 3.83 -4.15 -17.98
CA MET A 222 3.18 -3.26 -17.02
C MET A 222 3.97 -2.01 -16.66
N VAL A 223 4.87 -1.57 -17.54
CA VAL A 223 5.53 -0.26 -17.49
C VAL A 223 4.71 0.73 -18.32
N PRO A 224 4.43 1.95 -17.83
CA PRO A 224 3.76 2.96 -18.64
C PRO A 224 4.47 3.25 -19.97
N THR A 225 3.70 3.40 -21.04
CA THR A 225 4.23 3.71 -22.37
C THR A 225 4.52 5.21 -22.58
N GLY A 226 4.13 6.06 -21.63
CA GLY A 226 4.02 7.51 -21.80
C GLY A 226 2.60 7.99 -22.13
N GLU A 227 1.74 7.11 -22.65
CA GLU A 227 0.37 7.45 -23.03
C GLU A 227 -0.57 7.49 -21.82
N ILE A 228 -1.39 8.54 -21.76
CA ILE A 228 -2.46 8.70 -20.77
C ILE A 228 -3.78 8.59 -21.50
N THR A 229 -4.54 7.53 -21.20
CA THR A 229 -5.82 7.26 -21.88
C THR A 229 -6.99 7.73 -21.04
N THR A 230 -8.05 8.19 -21.70
CA THR A 230 -9.34 8.43 -21.03
C THR A 230 -10.18 7.17 -21.16
N ILE A 231 -10.70 6.70 -20.03
CA ILE A 231 -11.50 5.48 -19.93
C ILE A 231 -12.92 5.79 -20.42
N PRO A 232 -13.38 5.18 -21.53
CA PRO A 232 -14.74 5.35 -22.01
C PRO A 232 -15.75 4.86 -20.97
N GLN A 233 -16.93 5.49 -20.92
CA GLN A 233 -18.00 5.00 -20.07
C GLN A 233 -18.44 3.59 -20.53
N GLY A 234 -18.58 2.67 -19.59
CA GLY A 234 -18.93 1.26 -19.84
C GLY A 234 -17.74 0.36 -20.20
N ASP A 235 -16.52 0.90 -20.26
CA ASP A 235 -15.30 0.12 -20.47
C ASP A 235 -15.03 -0.85 -19.30
N ILE A 236 -14.23 -1.90 -19.56
CA ILE A 236 -13.77 -2.83 -18.52
C ILE A 236 -13.11 -2.11 -17.35
N ASN A 237 -12.36 -1.03 -17.62
CA ASN A 237 -11.68 -0.24 -16.61
C ASN A 237 -12.52 0.96 -16.10
N ASP A 238 -13.77 1.10 -16.53
CA ASP A 238 -14.68 2.14 -16.05
C ASP A 238 -15.22 1.81 -14.65
N PHE A 239 -14.55 2.38 -13.65
CA PHE A 239 -15.00 2.43 -12.27
C PHE A 239 -15.31 3.86 -11.81
N TRP A 240 -15.27 4.83 -12.73
CA TRP A 240 -15.46 6.24 -12.39
C TRP A 240 -16.89 6.71 -12.64
N SER A 241 -17.60 6.10 -13.59
CA SER A 241 -18.95 6.54 -13.97
C SER A 241 -20.00 6.16 -12.93
N ALA A 242 -19.89 4.96 -12.34
CA ALA A 242 -20.76 4.44 -11.29
C ALA A 242 -20.05 3.34 -10.49
N PRO A 243 -20.51 3.01 -9.27
CA PRO A 243 -20.08 1.81 -8.57
C PRO A 243 -20.33 0.56 -9.42
N LYS A 244 -19.31 -0.28 -9.56
CA LYS A 244 -19.33 -1.47 -10.43
C LYS A 244 -18.68 -2.66 -9.72
N GLN A 245 -19.27 -3.85 -9.84
CA GLN A 245 -18.62 -5.07 -9.36
C GLN A 245 -17.34 -5.34 -10.15
N LEU A 246 -16.28 -5.77 -9.47
CA LEU A 246 -15.00 -6.08 -10.11
C LEU A 246 -15.15 -7.18 -11.18
N GLY A 247 -16.10 -8.09 -10.99
CA GLY A 247 -16.41 -9.20 -11.89
C GLY A 247 -17.38 -8.89 -13.03
N THR A 248 -17.87 -7.66 -13.21
CA THR A 248 -18.88 -7.37 -14.26
C THR A 248 -18.41 -7.74 -15.67
N ASN A 249 -17.10 -7.69 -15.93
CA ASN A 249 -16.53 -7.86 -17.27
C ASN A 249 -15.78 -9.18 -17.49
N LEU A 250 -15.88 -10.17 -16.59
CA LEU A 250 -15.12 -11.44 -16.64
C LEU A 250 -15.26 -12.20 -17.97
N LEU A 251 -16.40 -12.09 -18.64
CA LEU A 251 -16.69 -12.83 -19.88
C LEU A 251 -16.54 -11.96 -21.14
N THR A 252 -15.98 -10.76 -21.02
CA THR A 252 -15.79 -9.85 -22.17
C THR A 252 -14.48 -10.15 -22.90
N PRO A 253 -14.39 -9.94 -24.23
CA PRO A 253 -13.17 -10.20 -25.00
C PRO A 253 -11.92 -9.47 -24.50
N GLY A 254 -12.08 -8.33 -23.82
CA GLY A 254 -10.98 -7.54 -23.27
C GLY A 254 -10.51 -7.98 -21.88
N TRP A 255 -11.11 -9.00 -21.25
CA TRP A 255 -10.73 -9.48 -19.92
C TRP A 255 -9.32 -10.10 -19.90
N VAL A 256 -9.06 -11.00 -20.86
CA VAL A 256 -7.74 -11.61 -21.02
C VAL A 256 -6.76 -10.55 -21.53
N GLY A 257 -5.69 -10.34 -20.77
CA GLY A 257 -4.65 -9.34 -21.04
C GLY A 257 -4.91 -7.96 -20.42
N ASN A 258 -6.05 -7.72 -19.75
CA ASN A 258 -6.35 -6.41 -19.14
C ASN A 258 -5.36 -6.01 -18.02
N CYS A 259 -4.68 -7.00 -17.42
CA CYS A 259 -3.65 -6.83 -16.41
C CYS A 259 -2.20 -6.95 -16.97
N GLY A 260 -2.04 -6.98 -18.30
CA GLY A 260 -0.78 -7.18 -19.01
C GLY A 260 -0.96 -7.89 -20.35
N THR A 261 -0.99 -7.12 -21.43
CA THR A 261 -1.43 -7.50 -22.78
C THR A 261 -0.69 -8.69 -23.41
N GLY A 262 0.53 -9.02 -22.94
CA GLY A 262 1.33 -10.14 -23.45
C GLY A 262 1.34 -11.40 -22.58
N SER A 263 0.74 -11.38 -21.39
CA SER A 263 0.89 -12.45 -20.40
C SER A 263 -0.26 -13.46 -20.36
N GLY A 264 -1.36 -13.20 -21.08
CA GLY A 264 -2.59 -13.98 -20.96
C GLY A 264 -3.24 -13.88 -19.57
N CYS A 265 -2.84 -12.89 -18.76
CA CYS A 265 -3.37 -12.72 -17.43
C CYS A 265 -4.85 -12.32 -17.45
N GLU A 266 -5.54 -12.60 -16.36
CA GLU A 266 -6.96 -12.32 -16.18
C GLU A 266 -7.16 -11.50 -14.91
N GLY A 267 -7.58 -10.25 -15.05
CA GLY A 267 -7.69 -9.35 -13.91
C GLY A 267 -7.44 -7.89 -14.23
N TYR A 268 -7.14 -7.15 -13.17
CA TYR A 268 -6.73 -5.77 -13.22
C TYR A 268 -5.32 -5.61 -12.66
N ASN A 269 -4.55 -4.70 -13.25
CA ASN A 269 -3.23 -4.31 -12.78
C ASN A 269 -2.85 -2.91 -13.31
N ASN A 270 -3.79 -1.96 -13.30
CA ASN A 270 -3.60 -0.65 -13.94
C ASN A 270 -3.47 0.48 -12.92
N CYS A 271 -2.89 1.59 -13.37
CA CYS A 271 -2.69 2.81 -12.58
C CYS A 271 -3.77 3.84 -12.98
N TRP A 272 -4.80 3.98 -12.14
CA TRP A 272 -5.86 4.97 -12.34
C TRP A 272 -5.41 6.32 -11.80
N LEU A 273 -5.51 7.36 -12.63
CA LEU A 273 -5.09 8.72 -12.27
C LEU A 273 -6.21 9.46 -11.56
N VAL A 274 -5.92 10.05 -10.40
CA VAL A 274 -6.90 10.82 -9.62
C VAL A 274 -6.94 12.26 -10.13
N ASP A 275 -7.84 12.51 -11.08
CA ASP A 275 -8.05 13.82 -11.70
C ASP A 275 -8.83 14.74 -10.76
N LYS A 276 -8.09 15.69 -10.14
CA LYS A 276 -8.63 16.69 -9.20
C LYS A 276 -9.14 16.05 -7.91
N SER A 277 -8.22 15.56 -7.06
CA SER A 277 -8.54 15.20 -5.68
C SER A 277 -9.15 16.42 -4.97
N PRO A 278 -10.44 16.39 -4.58
CA PRO A 278 -10.99 17.42 -3.71
C PRO A 278 -10.43 17.11 -2.32
N ARG A 279 -9.19 17.55 -2.06
CA ARG A 279 -8.40 17.21 -0.86
C ARG A 279 -9.35 17.08 0.35
N ILE A 280 -9.63 15.83 0.72
CA ILE A 280 -10.28 15.40 1.98
C ILE A 280 -11.83 15.43 2.03
N ALA A 281 -12.55 16.00 1.06
CA ALA A 281 -14.02 16.13 1.18
C ALA A 281 -14.82 14.85 0.83
N LYS A 282 -14.32 14.05 -0.12
CA LYS A 282 -14.96 12.81 -0.60
C LYS A 282 -13.90 11.74 -0.81
N PRO A 283 -14.24 10.45 -0.69
CA PRO A 283 -13.28 9.39 -0.94
C PRO A 283 -12.84 9.37 -2.40
N VAL A 284 -11.56 9.09 -2.65
CA VAL A 284 -11.03 8.89 -4.00
C VAL A 284 -11.41 7.52 -4.56
N ALA A 285 -11.66 6.57 -3.66
CA ALA A 285 -12.06 5.21 -3.99
C ALA A 285 -12.94 4.62 -2.88
N THR A 286 -13.85 3.72 -3.24
CA THR A 286 -14.67 2.93 -2.32
C THR A 286 -14.65 1.48 -2.76
N LEU A 287 -14.50 0.56 -1.82
CA LEU A 287 -14.67 -0.88 -2.02
C LEU A 287 -15.73 -1.39 -1.05
N SER A 288 -16.61 -2.27 -1.49
CA SER A 288 -17.68 -2.83 -0.64
C SER A 288 -18.02 -4.25 -1.01
N SER A 289 -18.58 -4.99 -0.06
CA SER A 289 -19.20 -6.29 -0.30
C SER A 289 -20.61 -6.32 0.26
N ASP A 290 -21.58 -6.73 -0.56
CA ASP A 290 -22.97 -6.91 -0.13
C ASP A 290 -23.12 -8.08 0.86
N TRP A 291 -22.24 -9.10 0.75
CA TRP A 291 -22.30 -10.28 1.59
C TRP A 291 -21.95 -9.95 3.04
N SER A 292 -20.75 -9.43 3.29
CA SER A 292 -20.35 -8.99 4.63
C SER A 292 -21.05 -7.68 5.02
N GLY A 293 -21.52 -6.90 4.04
CA GLY A 293 -22.04 -5.55 4.23
C GLY A 293 -20.95 -4.52 4.52
N ILE A 294 -19.67 -4.91 4.53
CA ILE A 294 -18.55 -4.01 4.85
C ILE A 294 -18.33 -3.07 3.67
N LYS A 295 -18.18 -1.78 3.98
CA LYS A 295 -17.78 -0.72 3.06
C LYS A 295 -16.50 -0.05 3.55
N MET A 296 -15.53 0.07 2.67
CA MET A 296 -14.28 0.79 2.88
C MET A 296 -14.21 2.03 1.97
N GLU A 297 -13.92 3.18 2.55
CA GLU A 297 -13.73 4.45 1.84
C GLU A 297 -12.27 4.93 1.99
N ILE A 298 -11.61 5.24 0.87
CA ILE A 298 -10.20 5.65 0.83
C ILE A 298 -10.11 7.15 0.57
N TYR A 299 -9.41 7.87 1.45
CA TYR A 299 -9.13 9.30 1.34
C TYR A 299 -7.61 9.50 1.27
N THR A 300 -7.12 10.18 0.24
CA THR A 300 -5.69 10.42 0.06
C THR A 300 -5.42 11.63 -0.82
N GLY A 301 -4.24 12.23 -0.64
CA GLY A 301 -3.70 13.27 -1.51
C GLY A 301 -2.87 12.76 -2.69
N GLN A 302 -2.70 11.43 -2.79
CA GLN A 302 -1.93 10.81 -3.87
C GLN A 302 -2.60 11.00 -5.24
N ALA A 303 -1.79 11.01 -6.29
CA ALA A 303 -2.22 11.37 -7.64
C ALA A 303 -2.72 10.20 -8.48
N ALA A 304 -2.58 8.98 -7.97
CA ALA A 304 -3.04 7.75 -8.59
C ALA A 304 -3.43 6.69 -7.55
N VAL A 305 -4.18 5.70 -8.01
CA VAL A 305 -4.43 4.45 -7.30
C VAL A 305 -4.10 3.30 -8.25
N GLN A 306 -3.15 2.46 -7.88
CA GLN A 306 -2.95 1.17 -8.53
C GLN A 306 -4.04 0.21 -8.03
N LEU A 307 -4.73 -0.45 -8.97
CA LEU A 307 -5.63 -1.55 -8.64
C LEU A 307 -5.06 -2.82 -9.24
N TYR A 308 -4.76 -3.77 -8.35
CA TYR A 308 -4.22 -5.08 -8.71
C TYR A 308 -5.08 -6.20 -8.13
N SER A 309 -5.72 -7.02 -8.97
CA SER A 309 -6.62 -8.10 -8.53
C SER A 309 -5.90 -9.41 -8.20
N CYS A 310 -4.67 -9.31 -7.71
CA CYS A 310 -3.82 -10.41 -7.26
C CYS A 310 -3.73 -11.64 -8.19
N TYR A 311 -3.72 -11.41 -9.51
CA TYR A 311 -3.77 -12.49 -10.49
C TYR A 311 -2.56 -13.44 -10.48
N TRP A 312 -1.42 -13.00 -9.91
CA TRP A 312 -0.22 -13.84 -9.77
C TRP A 312 -0.30 -14.85 -8.62
N MET A 313 -1.31 -14.77 -7.75
CA MET A 313 -1.45 -15.69 -6.62
C MET A 313 -1.72 -17.12 -7.13
N PRO A 314 -0.77 -18.06 -6.97
CA PRO A 314 -0.82 -19.35 -7.67
C PRO A 314 -1.73 -20.38 -6.99
N GLY A 315 -2.43 -20.03 -5.90
CA GLY A 315 -3.27 -20.98 -5.17
C GLY A 315 -2.50 -21.86 -4.18
N THR A 316 -1.30 -21.48 -3.77
CA THR A 316 -0.45 -22.28 -2.86
C THR A 316 -0.30 -21.69 -1.46
N THR A 317 -0.54 -20.40 -1.29
CA THR A 317 -0.40 -19.71 0.00
C THR A 317 -1.68 -19.90 0.82
N PRO A 318 -1.61 -20.37 2.08
CA PRO A 318 -2.79 -20.52 2.91
C PRO A 318 -3.40 -19.16 3.27
N ILE A 319 -4.72 -19.11 3.43
CA ILE A 319 -5.37 -17.99 4.14
C ILE A 319 -4.97 -18.05 5.62
N LYS A 320 -5.02 -16.91 6.32
CA LYS A 320 -4.72 -16.87 7.76
C LYS A 320 -5.76 -17.65 8.56
N SER A 321 -5.35 -18.18 9.71
CA SER A 321 -6.24 -18.82 10.69
C SER A 321 -7.40 -17.94 11.17
N THR A 322 -7.28 -16.61 11.00
CA THR A 322 -8.30 -15.59 11.32
C THR A 322 -9.33 -15.36 10.21
N GLN A 323 -9.22 -16.07 9.08
CA GLN A 323 -10.05 -15.93 7.89
C GLN A 323 -10.77 -17.24 7.55
N GLY A 324 -11.76 -17.14 6.66
CA GLY A 324 -12.60 -18.27 6.28
C GLY A 324 -13.61 -18.63 7.37
N GLY A 325 -13.84 -19.93 7.54
CA GLY A 325 -14.78 -20.47 8.52
C GLY A 325 -15.51 -21.70 7.99
N GLU A 326 -16.34 -22.28 8.85
CA GLU A 326 -17.20 -23.39 8.46
C GLU A 326 -18.11 -23.00 7.28
N GLY A 327 -18.10 -23.79 6.22
CA GLY A 327 -18.90 -23.54 5.02
C GLY A 327 -18.32 -22.51 4.04
N ALA A 328 -17.10 -22.00 4.26
CA ALA A 328 -16.41 -21.16 3.27
C ALA A 328 -16.23 -21.91 1.93
N ALA A 329 -16.39 -21.19 0.81
CA ALA A 329 -16.32 -21.79 -0.52
C ALA A 329 -14.90 -22.27 -0.93
N GLY A 330 -13.88 -21.67 -0.34
CA GLY A 330 -12.47 -21.92 -0.68
C GLY A 330 -11.91 -23.18 -0.05
N ASN A 331 -10.78 -23.65 -0.58
CA ASN A 331 -10.00 -24.78 -0.03
C ASN A 331 -8.96 -24.32 1.02
N GLY A 332 -9.11 -23.11 1.56
CA GLY A 332 -8.15 -22.51 2.49
C GLY A 332 -6.88 -21.95 1.83
N LEU A 333 -6.82 -21.83 0.50
CA LEU A 333 -5.67 -21.29 -0.23
C LEU A 333 -6.07 -20.00 -0.99
N ILE A 334 -5.15 -19.04 -1.03
CA ILE A 334 -5.29 -17.77 -1.75
C ILE A 334 -5.05 -18.00 -3.24
N LYS A 335 -6.08 -17.79 -4.06
CA LYS A 335 -6.04 -17.95 -5.51
C LYS A 335 -6.03 -16.61 -6.24
N SER A 336 -5.70 -16.64 -7.53
CA SER A 336 -5.94 -15.52 -8.44
C SER A 336 -7.39 -15.02 -8.32
N GLY A 337 -7.57 -13.71 -8.14
CA GLY A 337 -8.87 -13.10 -7.88
C GLY A 337 -9.40 -13.26 -6.45
N GLY A 338 -8.63 -13.82 -5.52
CA GLY A 338 -9.00 -13.93 -4.10
C GLY A 338 -8.88 -12.61 -3.32
N CYS A 339 -8.36 -11.57 -3.95
CA CYS A 339 -7.99 -10.30 -3.32
C CYS A 339 -7.90 -9.15 -4.32
N VAL A 340 -7.84 -7.93 -3.80
CA VAL A 340 -7.47 -6.74 -4.56
C VAL A 340 -6.53 -5.87 -3.75
N ALA A 341 -5.42 -5.41 -4.33
CA ALA A 341 -4.61 -4.33 -3.77
C ALA A 341 -5.06 -2.99 -4.34
N LEU A 342 -5.14 -1.97 -3.48
CA LEU A 342 -5.53 -0.60 -3.80
C LEU A 342 -4.46 0.35 -3.26
N GLU A 343 -3.44 0.60 -4.07
CA GLU A 343 -2.22 1.28 -3.66
C GLU A 343 -2.31 2.76 -4.07
N ALA A 344 -2.53 3.65 -3.11
CA ALA A 344 -2.50 5.08 -3.35
C ALA A 344 -1.04 5.53 -3.55
N GLN A 345 -0.71 6.12 -4.70
CA GLN A 345 0.67 6.46 -5.04
C GLN A 345 0.75 7.60 -6.07
N ASP A 346 1.96 7.97 -6.47
CA ASP A 346 2.16 8.83 -7.63
C ASP A 346 2.09 8.00 -8.94
N TRP A 347 2.33 8.63 -10.08
CA TRP A 347 2.24 8.01 -11.39
C TRP A 347 3.42 7.05 -11.57
N ASN A 348 3.11 5.79 -11.90
CA ASN A 348 4.11 4.73 -12.12
C ASN A 348 5.15 5.21 -13.14
N ASP A 349 6.42 4.85 -12.92
CA ASP A 349 7.55 5.27 -13.77
C ASP A 349 7.67 6.78 -14.03
N GLY A 350 7.01 7.64 -13.22
CA GLY A 350 7.06 9.09 -13.41
C GLY A 350 8.46 9.69 -13.40
N ILE A 351 9.45 9.04 -12.78
CA ILE A 351 10.87 9.43 -12.83
C ILE A 351 11.46 9.44 -14.24
N ASN A 352 10.89 8.65 -15.16
CA ASN A 352 11.28 8.55 -16.57
C ASN A 352 10.37 9.35 -17.52
N HIS A 353 9.34 10.01 -16.97
CA HIS A 353 8.36 10.80 -17.72
C HIS A 353 8.25 12.24 -17.21
N PRO A 354 9.33 13.04 -17.31
CA PRO A 354 9.35 14.42 -16.80
C PRO A 354 8.31 15.33 -17.48
N GLU A 355 7.86 14.99 -18.69
CA GLU A 355 6.79 15.68 -19.42
C GLU A 355 5.44 15.68 -18.69
N TRP A 356 5.23 14.76 -17.74
CA TRP A 356 4.03 14.72 -16.91
C TRP A 356 4.04 15.77 -15.78
N GLY A 357 5.16 16.45 -15.54
CA GLY A 357 5.29 17.49 -14.53
C GLY A 357 5.11 17.00 -13.09
N ARG A 358 5.35 15.71 -12.84
CA ARG A 358 5.27 15.10 -11.51
C ARG A 358 6.56 15.38 -10.73
N ASN A 359 6.45 15.63 -9.42
CA ASN A 359 7.63 15.70 -8.57
C ASN A 359 7.99 14.30 -8.05
N GLN A 360 9.07 13.74 -8.59
CA GLN A 360 9.51 12.39 -8.28
C GLN A 360 10.85 12.34 -7.54
N PHE A 361 11.53 13.48 -7.42
CA PHE A 361 12.85 13.60 -6.81
C PHE A 361 12.81 14.56 -5.63
N TYR A 362 13.37 14.14 -4.50
CA TYR A 362 13.37 14.89 -3.24
C TYR A 362 14.80 14.98 -2.73
N GLY A 363 15.22 16.14 -2.23
CA GLY A 363 16.57 16.36 -1.72
C GLY A 363 16.61 17.16 -0.42
N PRO A 364 17.78 17.74 -0.08
CA PRO A 364 17.95 18.46 1.17
C PRO A 364 16.99 19.65 1.29
N GLY A 365 16.17 19.64 2.35
CA GLY A 365 15.15 20.66 2.62
C GLY A 365 13.75 20.35 2.07
N ASP A 366 13.59 19.29 1.27
CA ASP A 366 12.28 18.83 0.82
C ASP A 366 11.66 17.85 1.83
N ASP A 367 10.36 17.98 2.08
CA ASP A 367 9.58 17.02 2.85
C ASP A 367 8.79 16.09 1.92
N TYR A 368 9.08 14.78 1.95
CA TYR A 368 8.19 13.79 1.36
C TYR A 368 7.09 13.46 2.35
N ASN A 369 5.82 13.64 1.95
CA ASN A 369 4.66 13.27 2.75
C ASN A 369 3.69 12.43 1.92
N TRP A 370 3.40 11.24 2.42
CA TRP A 370 2.36 10.37 1.90
C TRP A 370 1.35 10.10 3.00
N GLU A 371 0.06 10.26 2.71
CA GLU A 371 -1.01 10.07 3.70
C GLU A 371 -2.22 9.40 3.05
N ALA A 372 -2.79 8.42 3.75
CA ALA A 372 -4.03 7.75 3.38
C ALA A 372 -4.89 7.50 4.63
N THR A 373 -6.20 7.62 4.47
CA THR A 373 -7.19 7.29 5.50
C THR A 373 -8.23 6.34 4.92
N TYR A 374 -8.43 5.23 5.60
CA TYR A 374 -9.40 4.19 5.29
C TYR A 374 -10.49 4.25 6.36
N LYS A 375 -11.72 4.59 5.95
CA LYS A 375 -12.90 4.59 6.85
C LYS A 375 -13.75 3.35 6.56
N PHE A 376 -14.13 2.66 7.62
CA PHE A 376 -14.94 1.45 7.54
C PHE A 376 -16.36 1.73 8.04
N GLY A 377 -17.34 1.21 7.32
CA GLY A 377 -18.75 1.30 7.63
C GLY A 377 -19.51 0.11 7.08
N LEU A 378 -20.84 0.20 7.16
CA LEU A 378 -21.75 -0.77 6.54
C LEU A 378 -22.47 -0.11 5.36
N LEU A 379 -22.94 -0.92 4.41
CA LEU A 379 -23.74 -0.49 3.25
C LEU A 379 -25.12 0.08 3.62
#